data_AF-A0A813J8S4-F1
#
_entry.id   AF-A0A813J8S4-F1
#
_cell.length_a   1.000
_cell.length_b   1.000
_cell.length_c   1.000
_cell.angle_alpha   90.00
_cell.angle_beta   90.00
_cell.angle_gamma   90.00
#
_symmetry.space_group_name_H-M   'P 1'
#
loop_
_entity.id
_entity.type
_entity.pdbx_description
1 polymer ?
#
loop_
_entity_poly.entity_id
_entity_poly.type
_entity_poly.pdbx_seq_one_letter_code
_entity_poly.pdbx_strand_id
1 'polypeptide(L)'
;DLVLPGIFERSEKMMMDLVQTGRIPLRQVMAVALLELRNIFKEIRDRELDRVRNNTKQGRRQAASTAAVFADGARVEYFSNGMSLWLSDRVVCRHRDGSYDLRVKKRADAGNLRAAAEFQVGQEVLYCSAQPGKGDPEPAFVISVSQDDIYELSVPGRSKHVPAARLQNLLRPPLSDSVPLEGHQEASLASSSHSESASADALAAVATVATHVTGLLGDLSEGGFATAVSSPETLQGALADALAAAASEGGTGSWDAWGVEEEGDASALGSPPVTTSGA
;
A
#
# COMPACT_ATOMS: atom_id res chain seq x y z
N ASP A 1 14.34 -16.17 6.06
CA ASP A 1 14.02 -17.57 6.47
C ASP A 1 12.52 -17.81 6.43
N LEU A 2 11.99 -18.10 5.25
CA LEU A 2 10.57 -18.38 5.04
C LEU A 2 10.35 -19.90 5.11
N VAL A 3 9.35 -20.33 5.89
CA VAL A 3 8.88 -21.72 6.07
C VAL A 3 8.21 -22.31 4.80
N LEU A 4 8.31 -21.61 3.66
CA LEU A 4 7.65 -21.96 2.41
C LEU A 4 8.20 -23.21 1.67
N PRO A 5 9.52 -23.54 1.71
CA PRO A 5 10.04 -24.69 0.94
C PRO A 5 9.35 -26.01 1.30
N GLY A 6 9.07 -26.22 2.60
CA GLY A 6 8.52 -27.49 3.09
C GLY A 6 7.02 -27.71 2.84
N ILE A 7 6.28 -26.67 2.43
CA ILE A 7 4.85 -26.79 2.08
C ILE A 7 4.71 -27.26 0.64
N PHE A 8 5.51 -26.71 -0.27
CA PHE A 8 5.47 -27.03 -1.69
C PHE A 8 5.88 -28.49 -1.96
N GLU A 9 6.98 -28.95 -1.35
CA GLU A 9 7.48 -30.33 -1.50
C GLU A 9 6.46 -31.39 -1.05
N ARG A 10 5.64 -31.10 -0.01
CA ARG A 10 4.60 -32.02 0.44
C ARG A 10 3.42 -32.09 -0.53
N SER A 11 2.98 -30.95 -1.07
CA SER A 11 1.89 -30.91 -2.04
C SER A 11 2.29 -31.54 -3.37
N GLU A 12 3.53 -31.34 -3.82
CA GLU A 12 4.04 -31.92 -5.06
C GLU A 12 4.08 -33.45 -4.98
N LYS A 13 4.65 -33.99 -3.90
CA LYS A 13 4.71 -35.44 -3.68
C LYS A 13 3.30 -36.07 -3.63
N MET A 14 2.36 -35.42 -2.94
CA MET A 14 0.98 -35.91 -2.86
C MET A 14 0.28 -35.90 -4.22
N MET A 15 0.50 -34.86 -5.04
CA MET A 15 -0.07 -34.78 -6.39
C MET A 15 0.53 -35.83 -7.32
N MET A 16 1.85 -36.06 -7.25
CA MET A 16 2.52 -37.08 -8.06
C MET A 16 2.05 -38.50 -7.71
N ASP A 17 1.88 -38.83 -6.42
CA ASP A 17 1.33 -40.12 -6.00
C ASP A 17 -0.13 -40.32 -6.48
N LEU A 18 -0.94 -39.24 -6.48
CA LEU A 18 -2.32 -39.27 -6.96
C LEU A 18 -2.44 -39.46 -8.48
N VAL A 19 -1.53 -38.86 -9.24
CA VAL A 19 -1.46 -39.02 -10.70
C VAL A 19 -0.96 -40.41 -11.07
N GLN A 20 0.12 -40.89 -10.41
CA GLN A 20 0.69 -42.21 -10.67
C GLN A 20 -0.28 -43.36 -10.36
N THR A 21 -1.18 -43.18 -9.38
CA THR A 21 -2.19 -44.19 -9.05
C THR A 21 -3.37 -44.23 -10.02
N GLY A 22 -3.49 -43.28 -10.96
CA GLY A 22 -4.55 -43.23 -11.98
C GLY A 22 -5.97 -43.06 -11.40
N ARG A 23 -6.09 -42.73 -10.11
CA ARG A 23 -7.36 -42.70 -9.39
C ARG A 23 -8.12 -41.39 -9.51
N ILE A 24 -7.46 -40.32 -9.92
CA ILE A 24 -8.05 -38.99 -10.00
C ILE A 24 -7.80 -38.40 -11.39
N PRO A 25 -8.84 -37.93 -12.10
CA PRO A 25 -8.64 -37.26 -13.37
C PRO A 25 -7.83 -35.97 -13.17
N LEU A 26 -6.88 -35.71 -14.06
CA LEU A 26 -5.96 -34.57 -14.02
C LEU A 26 -6.67 -33.22 -13.76
N ARG A 27 -7.89 -33.05 -14.29
CA ARG A 27 -8.71 -31.85 -14.07
C ARG A 27 -9.04 -31.60 -12.59
N GLN A 28 -9.30 -32.65 -11.81
CA GLN A 28 -9.55 -32.53 -10.38
C GLN A 28 -8.27 -32.18 -9.62
N VAL A 29 -7.12 -32.74 -10.03
CA VAL A 29 -5.81 -32.40 -9.45
C VAL A 29 -5.47 -30.92 -9.69
N MET A 30 -5.66 -30.41 -10.92
CA MET A 30 -5.46 -28.99 -11.22
C MET A 30 -6.41 -28.07 -10.44
N ALA A 31 -7.69 -28.43 -10.30
CA ALA A 31 -8.64 -27.61 -9.56
C ALA A 31 -8.23 -27.46 -8.08
N VAL A 32 -7.75 -28.54 -7.47
CA VAL A 32 -7.23 -28.51 -6.09
C VAL A 32 -5.96 -27.65 -6.01
N ALA A 33 -5.02 -27.83 -6.94
CA ALA A 33 -3.78 -27.05 -6.97
C ALA A 33 -4.04 -25.53 -7.11
N LEU A 34 -4.98 -25.13 -7.98
CA LEU A 34 -5.36 -23.72 -8.16
C LEU A 34 -6.03 -23.14 -6.91
N LEU A 35 -6.83 -23.93 -6.19
CA LEU A 35 -7.47 -23.49 -4.94
C LEU A 35 -6.43 -23.27 -3.84
N GLU A 36 -5.44 -24.16 -3.73
CA GLU A 36 -4.33 -24.01 -2.79
C GLU A 36 -3.48 -22.78 -3.10
N LEU A 37 -3.13 -22.56 -4.38
CA LEU A 37 -2.42 -21.35 -4.81
C LEU A 37 -3.20 -20.09 -4.45
N ARG A 38 -4.51 -20.06 -4.69
CA ARG A 38 -5.36 -18.91 -4.32
C ARG A 38 -5.31 -18.63 -2.82
N ASN A 39 -5.34 -19.67 -1.98
CA ASN A 39 -5.25 -19.52 -0.53
C ASN A 39 -3.88 -19.00 -0.09
N ILE A 40 -2.80 -19.50 -0.68
CA ILE A 40 -1.43 -19.03 -0.42
C ILE A 40 -1.29 -17.55 -0.80
N PHE A 41 -1.76 -17.15 -1.99
CA PHE A 41 -1.72 -15.74 -2.41
C PHE A 41 -2.52 -14.83 -1.47
N LYS A 42 -3.69 -15.28 -1.03
CA LYS A 42 -4.48 -14.53 -0.03
C LYS A 42 -3.71 -14.37 1.28
N GLU A 43 -3.09 -15.42 1.79
CA GLU A 43 -2.32 -15.37 3.03
C GLU A 43 -1.08 -14.48 2.92
N ILE A 44 -0.35 -14.54 1.80
CA ILE A 44 0.80 -13.65 1.55
C ILE A 44 0.34 -12.19 1.56
N ARG A 45 -0.75 -11.87 0.85
CA ARG A 45 -1.30 -10.53 0.79
C ARG A 45 -1.73 -10.02 2.17
N ASP A 46 -2.44 -10.86 2.93
CA ASP A 46 -2.93 -10.48 4.26
C ASP A 46 -1.74 -10.26 5.23
N ARG A 47 -0.69 -11.09 5.16
CA ARG A 47 0.55 -10.88 5.92
C ARG A 47 1.28 -9.59 5.53
N GLU A 48 1.34 -9.25 4.25
CA GLU A 48 1.97 -8.00 3.80
C GLU A 48 1.18 -6.78 4.25
N LEU A 49 -0.14 -6.83 4.21
CA LEU A 49 -0.99 -5.77 4.75
C LEU A 49 -0.76 -5.57 6.26
N ASP A 50 -0.63 -6.66 7.01
CA ASP A 50 -0.30 -6.60 8.44
C ASP A 50 1.11 -6.08 8.70
N ARG A 51 2.10 -6.44 7.86
CA ARG A 51 3.45 -5.88 7.93
C ARG A 51 3.45 -4.37 7.73
N VAL A 52 2.79 -3.86 6.68
CA VAL A 52 2.68 -2.41 6.43
C VAL A 52 2.00 -1.71 7.62
N ARG A 53 0.92 -2.30 8.15
CA ARG A 53 0.20 -1.77 9.32
C ARG A 53 1.07 -1.75 10.58
N ASN A 54 1.88 -2.77 10.80
CA ASN A 54 2.74 -2.89 11.99
C ASN A 54 4.01 -2.04 11.87
N ASN A 55 4.60 -1.92 10.69
CA ASN A 55 5.71 -1.00 10.42
C ASN A 55 5.27 0.45 10.65
N THR A 56 4.04 0.81 10.28
CA THR A 56 3.47 2.13 10.60
C THR A 56 3.38 2.38 12.11
N LYS A 57 3.15 1.34 12.92
CA LYS A 57 3.13 1.45 14.39
C LYS A 57 4.53 1.46 14.99
N GLN A 58 5.47 0.69 14.45
CA GLN A 58 6.84 0.60 14.96
C GLN A 58 7.69 1.82 14.60
N GLY A 59 7.61 2.33 13.36
CA GLY A 59 8.28 3.58 12.97
C GLY A 59 7.83 4.77 13.81
N ARG A 60 6.55 4.79 14.23
CA ARG A 60 5.99 5.80 15.14
C ARG A 60 6.66 5.83 16.51
N ARG A 61 7.19 4.70 16.99
CA ARG A 61 7.91 4.62 18.27
C ARG A 61 9.35 5.11 18.15
N GLN A 62 9.99 4.92 16.99
CA GLN A 62 11.36 5.38 16.76
C GLN A 62 11.43 6.86 16.37
N ALA A 63 10.43 7.39 15.67
CA ALA A 63 10.34 8.84 15.40
C ALA A 63 10.04 9.66 16.68
N ALA A 64 9.48 9.04 17.72
CA ALA A 64 9.16 9.72 18.98
C ALA A 64 10.41 10.12 19.80
N SER A 65 11.58 9.50 19.58
CA SER A 65 12.77 9.76 20.43
C SER A 65 13.58 10.99 20.05
N THR A 66 13.30 11.62 18.90
CA THR A 66 13.96 12.87 18.47
C THR A 66 12.97 13.89 17.90
N ALA A 67 11.70 13.81 18.31
CA ALA A 67 10.68 14.77 17.92
C ALA A 67 11.10 16.17 18.40
N ALA A 68 11.55 17.00 17.47
CA ALA A 68 11.89 18.39 17.72
C ALA A 68 10.71 19.08 18.40
N VAL A 69 10.98 19.78 19.50
CA VAL A 69 9.94 20.54 20.21
C VAL A 69 9.63 21.79 19.39
N PHE A 70 8.47 21.81 18.75
CA PHE A 70 7.97 22.99 18.05
C PHE A 70 7.35 23.98 19.04
N ALA A 71 7.71 25.26 18.92
CA ALA A 71 7.13 26.36 19.69
C ALA A 71 5.76 26.78 19.12
N ASP A 72 4.93 27.42 19.95
CA ASP A 72 3.67 28.00 19.49
C ASP A 72 3.94 29.06 18.41
N GLY A 73 3.18 29.01 17.32
CA GLY A 73 3.39 29.85 16.13
C GLY A 73 4.43 29.33 15.14
N ALA A 74 5.22 28.30 15.49
CA ALA A 74 6.22 27.72 14.60
C ALA A 74 5.58 27.12 13.35
N ARG A 75 6.29 27.22 12.23
CA ARG A 75 5.91 26.60 10.95
C ARG A 75 6.33 25.14 10.93
N VAL A 76 5.36 24.27 10.66
CA VAL A 76 5.55 22.83 10.63
C VAL A 76 4.89 22.23 9.40
N GLU A 77 5.35 21.08 8.97
CA GLU A 77 4.67 20.23 8.02
C GLU A 77 4.04 19.05 8.78
N TYR A 78 2.77 18.79 8.52
CA TYR A 78 2.01 17.70 9.10
C TYR A 78 1.69 16.65 8.04
N PHE A 79 1.98 15.38 8.33
CA PHE A 79 1.62 14.28 7.45
C PHE A 79 0.15 13.87 7.62
N SER A 80 -0.65 14.12 6.57
CA SER A 80 -2.05 13.73 6.51
C SER A 80 -2.21 12.30 5.98
N ASN A 81 -2.46 11.34 6.88
CA ASN A 81 -2.70 9.95 6.50
C ASN A 81 -3.81 9.77 5.45
N GLY A 82 -4.87 10.58 5.51
CA GLY A 82 -6.00 10.47 4.57
C GLY A 82 -5.67 10.95 3.15
N MET A 83 -4.64 11.80 3.00
CA MET A 83 -4.19 12.31 1.71
C MET A 83 -2.82 11.76 1.30
N SER A 84 -2.20 10.96 2.17
CA SER A 84 -0.81 10.50 2.07
C SER A 84 0.17 11.63 1.70
N LEU A 85 -0.02 12.81 2.29
CA LEU A 85 0.69 14.03 1.90
C LEU A 85 1.11 14.89 3.10
N TRP A 86 2.28 15.54 3.00
CA TRP A 86 2.74 16.56 3.95
C TRP A 86 2.10 17.92 3.65
N LEU A 87 1.45 18.51 4.64
CA LEU A 87 0.76 19.79 4.55
C LEU A 87 1.43 20.80 5.48
N SER A 88 1.83 21.96 4.97
CA SER A 88 2.43 23.01 5.80
C SER A 88 1.36 23.78 6.58
N ASP A 89 1.57 23.95 7.88
CA ASP A 89 0.70 24.70 8.79
C ASP A 89 1.51 25.38 9.91
N ARG A 90 0.84 26.09 10.80
CA ARG A 90 1.43 26.70 12.01
C ARG A 90 0.89 26.02 13.26
N VAL A 91 1.78 25.81 14.22
CA VAL A 91 1.43 25.34 15.57
C VAL A 91 0.61 26.43 16.25
N VAL A 92 -0.58 26.09 16.71
CA VAL A 92 -1.47 26.98 17.49
C VAL A 92 -1.15 26.85 18.97
N CYS A 93 -1.08 25.62 19.49
CA CYS A 93 -0.64 25.34 20.84
C CYS A 93 -0.08 23.92 20.96
N ARG A 94 0.83 23.74 21.92
CA ARG A 94 1.31 22.42 22.35
C ARG A 94 0.58 21.96 23.62
N HIS A 95 0.10 20.72 23.61
CA HIS A 95 -0.55 20.10 24.77
C HIS A 95 0.45 19.37 25.67
N ARG A 96 0.07 19.15 26.94
CA ARG A 96 0.90 18.45 27.93
C ARG A 96 1.14 16.97 27.58
N ASP A 97 0.25 16.36 26.80
CA ASP A 97 0.37 14.98 26.33
C ASP A 97 1.36 14.83 25.14
N GLY A 98 1.93 15.94 24.65
CA GLY A 98 2.85 15.95 23.52
C GLY A 98 2.16 16.11 22.16
N SER A 99 0.83 16.17 22.10
CA SER A 99 0.10 16.49 20.88
C SER A 99 0.11 18.00 20.59
N TYR A 100 -0.17 18.36 19.34
CA TYR A 100 -0.16 19.74 18.86
C TYR A 100 -1.49 20.10 18.21
N ASP A 101 -2.00 21.29 18.49
CA ASP A 101 -3.08 21.85 17.67
C ASP A 101 -2.46 22.63 16.52
N LEU A 102 -2.84 22.29 15.31
CA LEU A 102 -2.60 23.04 14.08
C LEU A 102 -3.87 23.79 13.69
N ARG A 103 -3.81 24.69 12.72
CA ARG A 103 -5.02 25.37 12.20
C ARG A 103 -5.92 24.39 11.46
N VAL A 104 -5.34 23.46 10.71
CA VAL A 104 -6.08 22.47 9.90
C VAL A 104 -6.45 21.21 10.69
N LYS A 105 -5.72 20.91 11.78
CA LYS A 105 -5.92 19.68 12.55
C LYS A 105 -5.69 19.87 14.04
N LYS A 106 -6.68 19.46 14.84
CA LYS A 106 -6.59 19.38 16.30
C LYS A 106 -5.91 18.09 16.75
N ARG A 107 -5.13 18.16 17.83
CA ARG A 107 -4.37 17.01 18.39
C ARG A 107 -3.59 16.22 17.34
N ALA A 108 -2.85 16.92 16.48
CA ALA A 108 -1.86 16.30 15.61
C ALA A 108 -0.76 15.64 16.47
N ASP A 109 -0.37 14.43 16.06
CA ASP A 109 0.68 13.69 16.74
C ASP A 109 2.06 14.27 16.40
N ALA A 110 2.94 14.37 17.39
CA ALA A 110 4.31 14.88 17.22
C ALA A 110 5.10 14.06 16.20
N GLY A 111 4.88 12.74 16.14
CA GLY A 111 5.54 11.86 15.15
C GLY A 111 5.13 12.13 13.70
N ASN A 112 4.01 12.84 13.49
CA ASN A 112 3.55 13.26 12.17
C ASN A 112 3.89 14.72 11.86
N LEU A 113 4.71 15.37 12.69
CA LEU A 113 5.17 16.73 12.49
C LEU A 113 6.65 16.76 12.14
N ARG A 114 7.01 17.69 11.26
CA ARG A 114 8.40 18.06 11.01
C ARG A 114 8.52 19.56 10.81
N ALA A 115 9.74 20.09 10.89
CA ALA A 115 9.99 21.48 10.55
C ALA A 115 9.61 21.72 9.08
N ALA A 116 8.83 22.77 8.83
CA ALA A 116 8.48 23.15 7.46
C ALA A 116 9.74 23.46 6.66
N ALA A 117 9.81 23.02 5.40
CA ALA A 117 10.89 23.45 4.54
C ALA A 117 10.75 24.95 4.26
N GLU A 118 11.81 25.71 4.48
CA GLU A 118 11.92 27.04 3.90
C GLU A 118 12.32 26.88 2.43
N PHE A 119 11.49 27.40 1.53
CA PHE A 119 11.80 27.38 0.10
C PHE A 119 12.69 28.57 -0.25
N GLN A 120 13.78 28.30 -0.96
CA GLN A 120 14.69 29.34 -1.43
C GLN A 120 14.27 29.87 -2.80
N VAL A 121 14.56 31.14 -3.08
CA VAL A 121 14.40 31.71 -4.42
C VAL A 121 15.25 30.92 -5.42
N GLY A 122 14.66 30.54 -6.55
CA GLY A 122 15.25 29.68 -7.57
C GLY A 122 15.00 28.18 -7.36
N GLN A 123 14.44 27.77 -6.23
CA GLN A 123 14.16 26.36 -5.96
C GLN A 123 12.96 25.87 -6.77
N GLU A 124 13.07 24.65 -7.31
CA GLU A 124 11.97 23.93 -7.95
C GLU A 124 11.06 23.29 -6.89
N VAL A 125 9.76 23.51 -7.03
CA VAL A 125 8.71 23.08 -6.11
C VAL A 125 7.53 22.51 -6.89
N LEU A 126 6.77 21.61 -6.27
CA LEU A 126 5.47 21.22 -6.78
C LEU A 126 4.39 22.13 -6.20
N TYR A 127 3.57 22.67 -7.08
CA TYR A 127 2.47 23.56 -6.76
C TYR A 127 1.13 22.88 -7.04
N CYS A 128 0.27 22.79 -6.03
CA CYS A 128 -1.10 22.32 -6.22
C CYS A 128 -2.03 23.47 -6.60
N SER A 129 -2.53 23.48 -7.85
CA SER A 129 -3.28 24.60 -8.44
C SER A 129 -4.72 24.77 -7.97
N ALA A 130 -5.32 23.74 -7.36
CA ALA A 130 -6.59 23.85 -6.64
C ALA A 130 -6.46 23.52 -5.14
N GLN A 131 -7.59 23.47 -4.43
CA GLN A 131 -7.65 22.99 -3.05
C GLN A 131 -6.93 21.63 -2.93
N PRO A 132 -6.29 21.33 -1.78
CA PRO A 132 -5.62 20.05 -1.56
C PRO A 132 -6.53 18.88 -1.98
N GLY A 133 -6.08 18.04 -2.92
CA GLY A 133 -6.85 16.90 -3.43
C GLY A 133 -7.66 17.14 -4.71
N LYS A 134 -7.58 18.32 -5.34
CA LYS A 134 -8.22 18.59 -6.63
C LYS A 134 -7.19 19.10 -7.64
N GLY A 135 -6.87 18.28 -8.64
CA GLY A 135 -5.89 18.59 -9.69
C GLY A 135 -4.48 18.06 -9.39
N ASP A 136 -3.77 17.75 -10.47
CA ASP A 136 -2.40 17.25 -10.38
C ASP A 136 -1.43 18.37 -9.96
N PRO A 137 -0.43 18.06 -9.13
CA PRO A 137 0.61 19.02 -8.78
C PRO A 137 1.44 19.38 -10.03
N GLU A 138 1.66 20.67 -10.26
CA GLU A 138 2.45 21.20 -11.38
C GLU A 138 3.84 21.64 -10.89
N PRO A 139 4.92 21.42 -11.65
CA PRO A 139 6.23 21.96 -11.31
C PRO A 139 6.26 23.48 -11.46
N ALA A 140 6.96 24.16 -10.53
CA ALA A 140 7.12 25.60 -10.51
C ALA A 140 8.46 25.99 -9.88
N PHE A 141 8.95 27.20 -10.17
CA PHE A 141 10.14 27.77 -9.52
C PHE A 141 9.75 28.90 -8.59
N VAL A 142 10.36 28.97 -7.40
CA VAL A 142 10.16 30.10 -6.49
C VAL A 142 10.87 31.33 -7.03
N ILE A 143 10.14 32.40 -7.34
CA ILE A 143 10.68 33.68 -7.82
C ILE A 143 11.01 34.59 -6.64
N SER A 144 10.08 34.73 -5.69
CA SER A 144 10.21 35.65 -4.56
C SER A 144 9.44 35.12 -3.35
N VAL A 145 9.86 35.55 -2.16
CA VAL A 145 9.23 35.21 -0.89
C VAL A 145 8.77 36.50 -0.22
N SER A 146 7.46 36.66 -0.05
CA SER A 146 6.88 37.78 0.70
C SER A 146 6.96 37.54 2.22
N GLN A 147 6.91 38.61 3.00
CA GLN A 147 6.92 38.57 4.48
C GLN A 147 5.72 37.79 5.06
N ASP A 148 4.62 37.68 4.31
CA ASP A 148 3.42 36.95 4.71
C ASP A 148 3.44 35.46 4.34
N ASP A 149 4.62 34.93 3.99
CA ASP A 149 4.81 33.55 3.51
C ASP A 149 3.98 33.23 2.25
N ILE A 150 3.76 34.27 1.45
CA ILE A 150 3.23 34.18 0.10
C ILE A 150 4.42 34.13 -0.83
N TYR A 151 4.52 33.02 -1.55
CA TYR A 151 5.55 32.78 -2.54
C TYR A 151 5.03 33.21 -3.91
N GLU A 152 5.84 33.94 -4.65
CA GLU A 152 5.61 34.14 -6.06
C GLU A 152 6.29 33.01 -6.83
N LEU A 153 5.52 32.31 -7.64
CA LEU A 153 5.98 31.15 -8.38
C LEU A 153 5.99 31.43 -9.88
N SER A 154 7.04 30.98 -10.55
CA SER A 154 7.12 30.84 -12.00
C SER A 154 6.57 29.47 -12.37
N VAL A 155 5.35 29.44 -12.90
CA VAL A 155 4.76 28.25 -13.52
C VAL A 155 4.89 28.44 -15.03
N PRO A 156 5.10 27.40 -15.85
CA PRO A 156 5.20 27.55 -17.30
C PRO A 156 4.04 28.39 -17.88
N GLY A 157 4.38 29.58 -18.41
CA GLY A 157 3.44 30.52 -19.00
C GLY A 157 2.69 31.48 -18.04
N ARG A 158 2.96 31.48 -16.72
CA ARG A 158 2.26 32.34 -15.75
C ARG A 158 3.00 32.51 -14.43
N SER A 159 2.90 33.69 -13.81
CA SER A 159 3.27 33.89 -12.41
C SER A 159 2.05 33.68 -11.50
N LYS A 160 2.27 33.14 -10.29
CA LYS A 160 1.21 32.96 -9.29
C LYS A 160 1.70 33.33 -7.89
N HIS A 161 0.85 34.01 -7.14
CA HIS A 161 1.05 34.23 -5.70
C HIS A 161 0.37 33.12 -4.92
N VAL A 162 1.15 32.38 -4.14
CA VAL A 162 0.72 31.14 -3.53
C VAL A 162 1.21 31.07 -2.09
N PRO A 163 0.34 30.78 -1.11
CA PRO A 163 0.78 30.56 0.27
C PRO A 163 1.63 29.29 0.38
N ALA A 164 2.59 29.28 1.29
CA ALA A 164 3.49 28.13 1.57
C ALA A 164 2.76 26.77 1.69
N ALA A 165 1.53 26.77 2.22
CA ALA A 165 0.70 25.59 2.43
C ALA A 165 0.35 24.82 1.14
N ARG A 166 0.57 25.42 -0.04
CA ARG A 166 0.28 24.80 -1.34
C ARG A 166 1.53 24.40 -2.10
N LEU A 167 2.71 24.55 -1.48
CA LEU A 167 3.99 24.16 -2.04
C LEU A 167 4.45 22.84 -1.44
N GLN A 168 5.03 22.00 -2.27
CA GLN A 168 5.69 20.76 -1.86
C GLN A 168 7.14 20.77 -2.35
N ASN A 169 8.05 20.32 -1.50
CA ASN A 169 9.46 20.25 -1.83
C ASN A 169 9.77 18.97 -2.61
N LEU A 170 10.18 19.10 -3.88
CA LEU A 170 10.57 17.98 -4.75
C LEU A 170 11.85 17.29 -4.30
N LEU A 171 12.77 18.06 -3.70
CA LEU A 171 14.12 17.59 -3.34
C LEU A 171 14.18 16.92 -1.97
N ARG A 172 13.07 16.93 -1.22
CA ARG A 172 13.03 16.21 0.05
C ARG A 172 12.52 14.80 -0.26
N PRO A 173 13.39 13.78 -0.32
CA PRO A 173 12.90 12.41 -0.46
C PRO A 173 11.80 12.17 0.59
N PRO A 174 10.76 11.35 0.29
CA PRO A 174 9.95 10.81 1.36
C PRO A 174 10.93 10.31 2.42
N LEU A 175 10.68 10.59 3.70
CA LEU A 175 11.53 10.12 4.79
C LEU A 175 11.53 8.58 4.73
N SER A 176 12.36 8.01 3.87
CA SER A 176 12.84 6.65 3.94
C SER A 176 13.66 6.67 5.21
N ASP A 177 13.10 6.09 6.28
CA ASP A 177 13.68 5.86 7.60
C ASP A 177 15.09 6.44 7.71
N SER A 178 15.16 7.72 8.09
CA SER A 178 16.43 8.40 8.26
C SER A 178 17.24 7.63 9.29
N VAL A 179 18.24 6.89 8.81
CA VAL A 179 19.29 6.27 9.62
C VAL A 179 19.80 7.34 10.56
N PRO A 180 19.74 7.13 11.89
CA PRO A 180 20.16 8.15 12.84
C PRO A 180 21.61 8.53 12.54
N LEU A 181 21.87 9.84 12.40
CA LEU A 181 23.22 10.37 12.30
C LEU A 181 23.92 10.07 13.63
N GLU A 182 24.62 8.94 13.68
CA GLU A 182 25.44 8.50 14.80
C GLU A 182 26.53 9.54 15.04
N GLY A 183 26.48 10.19 16.20
CA GLY A 183 27.60 10.96 16.71
C GLY A 183 28.81 10.06 16.89
N HIS A 184 29.95 10.52 16.38
CA HIS A 184 31.25 9.88 16.48
C HIS A 184 31.53 9.26 17.87
N GLN A 185 31.50 7.94 17.96
CA GLN A 185 32.35 7.15 18.84
C GLN A 185 32.79 5.89 18.11
N GLU A 186 34.09 5.77 17.86
CA GLU A 186 34.73 4.61 17.24
C GLU A 186 34.50 3.35 18.08
N ALA A 187 33.76 2.37 17.56
CA ALA A 187 33.98 0.94 17.82
C ALA A 187 33.20 0.05 16.82
N SER A 188 33.97 -0.56 15.90
CA SER A 188 33.77 -1.87 15.24
C SER A 188 32.39 -2.36 14.77
N LEU A 189 32.28 -2.41 13.43
CA LEU A 189 31.84 -3.53 12.57
C LEU A 189 30.61 -4.38 13.01
N ALA A 190 29.47 -4.18 12.35
CA ALA A 190 28.83 -5.14 11.43
C ALA A 190 27.33 -4.81 11.16
N SER A 191 27.02 -4.50 9.90
CA SER A 191 25.80 -4.81 9.12
C SER A 191 24.37 -4.58 9.67
N SER A 192 23.49 -3.99 8.85
CA SER A 192 22.22 -4.64 8.43
C SER A 192 21.44 -3.78 7.41
N SER A 193 21.52 -4.13 6.13
CA SER A 193 20.67 -3.65 5.04
C SER A 193 19.70 -4.78 4.64
N HIS A 194 18.47 -4.79 5.15
CA HIS A 194 17.55 -5.94 5.01
C HIS A 194 16.09 -5.61 4.63
N SER A 195 15.73 -4.37 4.28
CA SER A 195 14.33 -4.04 3.99
C SER A 195 13.90 -4.18 2.52
N GLU A 196 14.83 -4.13 1.56
CA GLU A 196 14.49 -4.14 0.13
C GLU A 196 14.51 -5.54 -0.52
N SER A 197 15.07 -6.56 0.14
CA SER A 197 15.16 -7.91 -0.44
C SER A 197 13.85 -8.68 -0.39
N ALA A 198 12.98 -8.43 0.59
CA ALA A 198 11.84 -9.30 0.86
C ALA A 198 10.76 -9.30 -0.23
N SER A 199 10.57 -8.17 -0.95
CA SER A 199 9.61 -8.10 -2.07
C SER A 199 10.18 -8.73 -3.35
N ALA A 200 11.48 -8.55 -3.60
CA ALA A 200 12.19 -9.22 -4.67
C ALA A 200 12.23 -10.75 -4.46
N ASP A 201 12.43 -11.19 -3.22
CA ASP A 201 12.44 -12.61 -2.84
C ASP A 201 11.05 -13.26 -3.04
N ALA A 202 9.96 -12.53 -2.75
CA ALA A 202 8.60 -13.02 -2.97
C ALA A 202 8.26 -13.15 -4.47
N LEU A 203 8.65 -12.17 -5.29
CA LEU A 203 8.48 -12.23 -6.74
C LEU A 203 9.34 -13.32 -7.38
N ALA A 204 10.57 -13.51 -6.91
CA ALA A 204 11.44 -14.60 -7.33
C ALA A 204 10.82 -15.97 -7.03
N ALA A 205 10.23 -16.15 -5.85
CA ALA A 205 9.56 -17.39 -5.47
C ALA A 205 8.35 -17.70 -6.38
N VAL A 206 7.52 -16.70 -6.71
CA VAL A 206 6.39 -16.87 -7.64
C VAL A 206 6.88 -17.24 -9.04
N ALA A 207 7.94 -16.58 -9.53
CA ALA A 207 8.53 -16.88 -10.83
C ALA A 207 9.06 -18.32 -10.88
N THR A 208 9.73 -18.80 -9.82
CA THR A 208 10.21 -20.18 -9.71
C THR A 208 9.07 -21.20 -9.74
N VAL A 209 7.97 -20.96 -9.02
CA VAL A 209 6.80 -21.85 -9.05
C VAL A 209 6.18 -21.89 -10.45
N ALA A 210 6.06 -20.74 -11.11
CA ALA A 210 5.55 -20.68 -12.49
C ALA A 210 6.44 -21.45 -13.48
N THR A 211 7.77 -21.37 -13.34
CA THR A 211 8.70 -22.13 -14.19
C THR A 211 8.56 -23.64 -13.95
N HIS A 212 8.43 -24.07 -12.69
CA HIS A 212 8.26 -25.48 -12.35
C HIS A 212 6.94 -26.05 -12.90
N VAL A 213 5.84 -25.32 -12.76
CA VAL A 213 4.53 -25.72 -13.31
C VAL A 213 4.59 -25.81 -14.83
N THR A 214 5.29 -24.89 -15.49
CA THR A 214 5.46 -24.90 -16.95
C THR A 214 6.30 -26.10 -17.41
N GLY A 215 7.36 -26.45 -16.68
CA GLY A 215 8.18 -27.64 -16.95
C GLY A 215 7.38 -28.95 -16.82
N LEU A 216 6.62 -29.09 -15.73
CA LEU A 216 5.77 -30.26 -15.51
C LEU A 216 4.70 -30.43 -16.59
N LEU A 217 4.12 -29.32 -17.09
CA LEU A 217 3.18 -29.36 -18.21
C LEU A 217 3.85 -29.75 -19.54
N GLY A 218 5.11 -29.36 -19.74
CA GLY A 218 5.92 -29.75 -20.91
C GLY A 218 6.21 -31.24 -20.93
N ASP A 219 6.66 -31.80 -19.80
CA ASP A 219 7.00 -33.23 -19.70
C ASP A 219 5.76 -34.15 -19.88
N LEU A 220 4.58 -33.68 -19.43
CA LEU A 220 3.32 -34.40 -19.64
C LEU A 220 2.86 -34.38 -21.11
N SER A 221 3.31 -33.40 -21.91
CA SER A 221 2.99 -33.31 -23.34
C SER A 221 3.72 -34.37 -24.18
N GLU A 222 4.93 -34.79 -23.77
CA GLU A 222 5.72 -35.77 -24.53
C GLU A 222 5.27 -37.22 -24.31
N GLY A 223 4.46 -37.48 -23.28
CA GLY A 223 3.97 -38.81 -22.88
C GLY A 223 2.81 -39.40 -23.70
N GLY A 224 2.42 -38.80 -24.83
CA GLY A 224 1.44 -39.43 -25.75
C GLY A 224 -0.03 -39.30 -25.37
N PHE A 225 -0.42 -38.32 -24.53
CA PHE A 225 -1.82 -37.99 -24.24
C PHE A 225 -2.39 -36.94 -25.22
N ALA A 226 -2.05 -37.05 -26.49
CA ALA A 226 -2.51 -36.13 -27.54
C ALA A 226 -3.85 -36.61 -28.10
N THR A 227 -4.97 -36.16 -27.53
CA THR A 227 -6.24 -36.11 -28.29
C THR A 227 -7.32 -35.13 -27.79
N ALA A 228 -7.11 -34.32 -26.75
CA ALA A 228 -8.22 -33.49 -26.24
C ALA A 228 -7.89 -32.07 -25.75
N VAL A 229 -6.71 -31.52 -26.02
CA VAL A 229 -6.45 -30.10 -25.73
C VAL A 229 -5.83 -29.43 -26.96
N SER A 230 -6.61 -28.55 -27.57
CA SER A 230 -6.18 -27.72 -28.69
C SER A 230 -5.05 -26.78 -28.24
N SER A 231 -3.87 -26.99 -28.82
CA SER A 231 -2.64 -26.20 -28.74
C SER A 231 -2.12 -25.76 -27.35
N PRO A 232 -0.89 -26.14 -26.96
CA PRO A 232 -0.26 -25.63 -25.73
C PRO A 232 -0.12 -24.09 -25.70
N GLU A 233 -0.10 -23.43 -26.86
CA GLU A 233 -0.10 -21.97 -26.97
C GLU A 233 -1.38 -21.33 -26.37
N THR A 234 -2.51 -22.04 -26.43
CA THR A 234 -3.79 -21.56 -25.89
C THR A 234 -3.82 -21.63 -24.37
N LEU A 235 -3.15 -22.61 -23.76
CA LEU A 235 -3.00 -22.72 -22.30
C LEU A 235 -2.01 -21.69 -21.76
N GLN A 236 -0.89 -21.46 -22.44
CA GLN A 236 0.05 -20.38 -22.07
C GLN A 236 -0.61 -19.01 -22.19
N GLY A 237 -1.38 -18.75 -23.25
CA GLY A 237 -2.16 -17.53 -23.40
C GLY A 237 -3.18 -17.35 -22.27
N ALA A 238 -3.97 -18.39 -21.96
CA ALA A 238 -4.96 -18.32 -20.89
C ALA A 238 -4.35 -18.12 -19.49
N LEU A 239 -3.18 -18.71 -19.22
CA LEU A 239 -2.46 -18.50 -17.96
C LEU A 239 -1.87 -17.08 -17.88
N ALA A 240 -1.30 -16.58 -18.98
CA ALA A 240 -0.78 -15.22 -19.06
C ALA A 240 -1.90 -14.18 -18.91
N ASP A 241 -3.06 -14.39 -19.53
CA ASP A 241 -4.24 -13.54 -19.40
C ASP A 241 -4.81 -13.58 -17.97
N ALA A 242 -4.85 -14.76 -17.33
CA ALA A 242 -5.28 -14.88 -15.92
C ALA A 242 -4.32 -14.18 -14.94
N LEU A 243 -3.01 -14.26 -15.18
CA LEU A 243 -1.99 -13.54 -14.40
C LEU A 243 -2.08 -12.01 -14.64
N ALA A 244 -2.32 -11.58 -15.88
CA ALA A 244 -2.52 -10.17 -16.23
C ALA A 244 -3.83 -9.61 -15.66
N ALA A 245 -4.91 -10.39 -15.64
CA ALA A 245 -6.17 -10.02 -15.00
C ALA A 245 -5.99 -9.85 -13.48
N ALA A 246 -5.34 -10.82 -12.81
CA ALA A 246 -5.05 -10.74 -11.38
C ALA A 246 -4.14 -9.55 -11.01
N ALA A 247 -3.26 -9.13 -11.92
CA ALA A 247 -2.41 -7.94 -11.73
C ALA A 247 -3.15 -6.62 -11.98
N SER A 248 -4.19 -6.60 -12.83
CA SER A 248 -4.94 -5.38 -13.19
C SER A 248 -6.13 -5.06 -12.27
N GLU A 249 -6.64 -6.05 -11.52
CA GLU A 249 -7.74 -5.87 -10.56
C GLU A 249 -7.35 -5.17 -9.24
N GLY A 250 -6.16 -4.56 -9.16
CA GLY A 250 -5.74 -3.69 -8.05
C GLY A 250 -6.54 -2.38 -7.91
N GLY A 251 -7.55 -2.14 -8.75
CA GLY A 251 -8.42 -0.96 -8.71
C GLY A 251 -9.80 -1.24 -8.11
N THR A 252 -9.94 -1.04 -6.79
CA THR A 252 -11.17 -0.67 -6.03
C THR A 252 -12.56 -1.14 -6.52
N GLY A 253 -12.67 -2.32 -7.11
CA GLY A 253 -13.94 -2.91 -7.52
C GLY A 253 -14.62 -3.58 -6.34
N SER A 254 -15.80 -3.08 -5.96
CA SER A 254 -16.68 -3.69 -4.96
C SER A 254 -17.15 -5.07 -5.42
N TRP A 255 -16.90 -6.11 -4.61
CA TRP A 255 -17.24 -7.51 -4.92
C TRP A 255 -18.59 -7.98 -4.31
N ASP A 256 -19.43 -7.05 -3.84
CA ASP A 256 -20.78 -7.36 -3.33
C ASP A 256 -21.78 -7.56 -4.49
N ALA A 257 -21.51 -8.53 -5.36
CA ALA A 257 -22.41 -8.89 -6.46
C ALA A 257 -22.44 -10.41 -6.70
N TRP A 258 -22.67 -11.19 -5.63
CA TRP A 258 -23.26 -12.52 -5.75
C TRP A 258 -24.43 -12.58 -4.77
N GLY A 259 -25.60 -12.20 -5.27
CA GLY A 259 -26.86 -12.27 -4.57
C GLY A 259 -27.17 -13.72 -4.19
N VAL A 260 -27.26 -13.95 -2.89
CA VAL A 260 -27.99 -15.07 -2.32
C VAL A 260 -29.47 -14.72 -2.50
N GLU A 261 -30.17 -15.46 -3.36
CA GLU A 261 -31.63 -15.48 -3.35
C GLU A 261 -32.07 -16.18 -2.05
N GLU A 262 -32.30 -15.39 -1.00
CA GLU A 262 -33.08 -15.83 0.15
C GLU A 262 -34.56 -15.86 -0.26
N GLU A 263 -35.07 -17.07 -0.44
CA GLU A 263 -36.50 -17.37 -0.43
C GLU A 263 -37.08 -16.91 0.91
N GLY A 264 -37.79 -15.78 0.87
CA GLY A 264 -38.59 -15.30 1.97
C GLY A 264 -39.86 -16.13 2.09
N ASP A 265 -40.04 -16.78 3.24
CA ASP A 265 -41.34 -17.25 3.68
C ASP A 265 -41.83 -16.45 4.88
N ALA A 266 -43.04 -15.92 4.71
CA ALA A 266 -43.74 -15.03 5.59
C ALA A 266 -44.20 -15.75 6.87
N SER A 267 -44.17 -15.05 8.01
CA SER A 267 -45.32 -14.99 8.92
C SER A 267 -45.13 -14.04 10.10
N ALA A 268 -46.16 -13.21 10.27
CA ALA A 268 -46.87 -12.95 11.52
C ALA A 268 -46.41 -11.84 12.49
N LEU A 269 -47.28 -10.81 12.50
CA LEU A 269 -47.97 -10.24 13.68
C LEU A 269 -47.26 -9.18 14.53
N GLY A 270 -47.91 -8.00 14.59
CA GLY A 270 -47.87 -7.14 15.78
C GLY A 270 -47.92 -5.64 15.51
N SER A 271 -49.08 -5.11 15.10
CA SER A 271 -49.33 -3.66 15.17
C SER A 271 -49.54 -3.24 16.63
N PRO A 272 -48.83 -2.22 17.15
CA PRO A 272 -49.16 -1.62 18.43
C PRO A 272 -50.35 -0.63 18.29
N PRO A 273 -51.20 -0.50 19.32
CA PRO A 273 -52.38 0.35 19.28
C PRO A 273 -52.00 1.84 19.37
N VAL A 274 -52.71 2.62 18.56
CA VAL A 274 -52.81 4.08 18.65
C VAL A 274 -53.51 4.45 19.96
N THR A 275 -52.82 5.16 20.85
CA THR A 275 -53.46 5.90 21.94
C THR A 275 -53.73 7.32 21.47
N THR A 276 -55.01 7.60 21.28
CA THR A 276 -55.59 8.90 20.98
C THR A 276 -55.54 9.82 22.19
N SER A 277 -55.19 11.07 21.89
CA SER A 277 -55.34 12.30 22.66
C SER A 277 -56.66 12.41 23.44
N GLY A 278 -56.57 13.01 24.64
CA GLY A 278 -57.72 13.51 25.40
C GLY A 278 -57.32 14.61 26.38
N ALA A 279 -57.79 15.82 26.08
CA ALA A 279 -57.99 17.03 26.91
C ALA A 279 -56.76 17.78 27.48
#